data_AF-A0A510V9F9-F1
#
_entry.id   AF-A0A510V9F9-F1
#
_cell.length_a   1.000
_cell.length_b   1.000
_cell.length_c   1.000
_cell.angle_alpha   90.00
_cell.angle_beta   90.00
_cell.angle_gamma   90.00
#
_symmetry.space_group_name_H-M   'P 1'
#
loop_
_entity.id
_entity.type
_entity.pdbx_description
1 polymer ?
#
loop_
_entity_poly.entity_id
_entity_poly.type
_entity_poly.pdbx_seq_one_letter_code
_entity_poly.pdbx_strand_id
1 'polypeptide(L)'
;MKRPLWTTLTALAAAAALTASLAGPAQAGDRAPRSAAKVVAAMQPGWNLGNTLDAVGADETAWGNPRVTRKLLSEVEDNGFRSVRIPVTLGQHEGPAPDYTIDPVVLDRVEEVVDWALDEDLSVLLDLHHDSWMWTNAMPTRHDEVLAQFTATWEQLAERFRDHPRTLLFESINEPQFAGSTGEAQEYALLDELNVAFHQVVRASGGRNADRVLVLPTLHTDSGQARLDALVETFTALDDPNLAATFHYYGYWPFSVNVAGGTRFDATAQQDATDAFARVHTTLVSQGIPVILGEYGLLGFDRHTGTIEQGEKLKFFEHLGHQARTTGVTTMLWDNGQHLDRTAFTWRDPELFAQISSSWKKRSGTASTDQVFVQPGAVTDQTVTLNLNGTTFRDLSLGKQKLKKGRDYQLSGSTLTLPAALLQRLSGTGAYGTTAELVARFSQGVPWSIEIVNADAPVLADATGTTDAFAVPTEFRGDRLATMEARYLDGSNAGPHGWTSFKEFDVAFAPDAEAGSILLRPAFFAEVTDGSPVVLTFHFWSGRTMTYTVVRDGTAVSGSVG
;
A
#
# COMPACT_ATOMS: atom_id res chain seq x y z
N MET A 1 -15.67 -78.23 12.39
CA MET A 1 -14.88 -79.48 12.43
C MET A 1 -13.83 -79.44 11.33
N LYS A 2 -12.57 -79.70 11.72
CA LYS A 2 -11.43 -80.21 10.93
C LYS A 2 -10.83 -79.31 9.82
N ARG A 3 -9.57 -78.92 10.10
CA ARG A 3 -8.53 -78.39 9.20
C ARG A 3 -8.09 -79.45 8.14
N PRO A 4 -7.00 -79.24 7.38
CA PRO A 4 -6.94 -78.68 6.04
C PRO A 4 -6.43 -79.75 5.03
N LEU A 5 -6.36 -79.42 3.74
CA LEU A 5 -5.54 -80.20 2.80
C LEU A 5 -4.69 -79.25 1.97
N TRP A 6 -3.39 -79.35 2.21
CA TRP A 6 -2.34 -78.85 1.35
C TRP A 6 -2.19 -79.80 0.16
N THR A 7 -2.18 -79.26 -1.05
CA THR A 7 -1.59 -79.91 -2.21
C THR A 7 -0.51 -79.01 -2.77
N THR A 8 0.71 -79.53 -2.63
CA THR A 8 1.97 -79.12 -3.24
C THR A 8 1.87 -79.03 -4.75
N LEU A 9 2.26 -77.89 -5.32
CA LEU A 9 2.73 -77.81 -6.71
C LEU A 9 4.16 -77.28 -6.71
N THR A 10 5.05 -78.18 -7.14
CA THR A 10 6.46 -77.97 -7.43
C THR A 10 6.61 -76.96 -8.57
N ALA A 11 7.33 -75.88 -8.29
CA ALA A 11 7.73 -74.86 -9.27
C ALA A 11 9.11 -75.19 -9.86
N LEU A 12 9.22 -75.12 -11.19
CA LEU A 12 10.43 -74.78 -11.94
C LEU A 12 9.95 -73.88 -13.10
N ALA A 13 10.03 -72.56 -12.96
CA ALA A 13 11.19 -71.72 -13.26
C ALA A 13 11.38 -71.47 -14.78
N ALA A 14 10.74 -70.40 -15.27
CA ALA A 14 11.25 -69.63 -16.40
C ALA A 14 11.46 -68.19 -15.89
N ALA A 15 12.73 -67.82 -15.72
CA ALA A 15 13.14 -66.51 -15.24
C ALA A 15 12.98 -65.48 -16.36
N ALA A 16 12.04 -64.56 -16.20
CA ALA A 16 12.06 -63.26 -16.86
C ALA A 16 12.49 -62.25 -15.79
N ALA A 17 13.69 -61.69 -15.94
CA ALA A 17 14.18 -60.63 -15.07
C ALA A 17 13.33 -59.36 -15.30
N LEU A 18 12.39 -59.09 -14.39
CA LEU A 18 11.85 -57.75 -14.22
C LEU A 18 12.88 -56.94 -13.43
N THR A 19 13.60 -56.05 -14.12
CA THR A 19 14.19 -54.88 -13.47
C THR A 19 13.04 -53.98 -13.02
N ALA A 20 12.65 -54.07 -11.76
CA ALA A 20 11.83 -53.04 -11.13
C ALA A 20 12.71 -51.78 -11.01
N SER A 21 12.58 -50.86 -11.98
CA SER A 21 12.95 -49.48 -11.72
C SER A 21 12.01 -48.96 -10.63
N LEU A 22 12.58 -48.74 -9.44
CA LEU A 22 11.95 -47.89 -8.44
C LEU A 22 11.86 -46.49 -9.07
N ALA A 23 10.71 -46.21 -9.70
CA ALA A 23 10.35 -44.85 -10.04
C ALA A 23 10.25 -44.10 -8.71
N GLY A 24 11.17 -43.16 -8.48
CA GLY A 24 11.05 -42.20 -7.39
C GLY A 24 9.72 -41.44 -7.48
N PRO A 25 9.31 -40.74 -6.41
CA PRO A 25 8.12 -39.91 -6.47
C PRO A 25 8.26 -38.97 -7.68
N ALA A 26 7.23 -38.97 -8.54
CA ALA A 26 7.19 -38.08 -9.68
C ALA A 26 7.41 -36.64 -9.17
N GLN A 27 8.42 -35.95 -9.70
CA GLN A 27 8.52 -34.50 -9.60
C GLN A 27 7.15 -33.91 -9.92
N ALA A 28 6.69 -32.98 -9.10
CA ALA A 28 5.50 -32.20 -9.36
C ALA A 28 5.68 -31.49 -10.71
N GLY A 29 5.21 -32.11 -11.78
CA GLY A 29 5.29 -31.60 -13.13
C GLY A 29 4.44 -30.35 -13.27
N ASP A 30 5.06 -29.31 -13.83
CA ASP A 30 4.50 -28.01 -14.19
C ASP A 30 2.99 -28.02 -14.44
N ARG A 31 2.26 -27.49 -13.47
CA ARG A 31 0.90 -26.96 -13.65
C ARG A 31 0.90 -25.44 -13.85
N ALA A 32 2.05 -24.84 -14.20
CA ALA A 32 2.13 -23.41 -14.48
C ALA A 32 1.29 -23.05 -15.73
N PRO A 33 0.45 -22.01 -15.67
CA PRO A 33 -0.28 -21.53 -16.84
C PRO A 33 0.67 -21.08 -17.96
N ARG A 34 0.34 -21.44 -19.22
CA ARG A 34 1.27 -21.36 -20.37
C ARG A 34 1.62 -19.95 -20.92
N SER A 35 1.16 -18.85 -20.33
CA SER A 35 1.45 -17.48 -20.82
C SER A 35 1.67 -16.50 -19.67
N ALA A 36 2.47 -15.44 -19.88
CA ALA A 36 2.70 -14.40 -18.88
C ALA A 36 1.39 -13.86 -18.29
N ALA A 37 0.37 -13.62 -19.12
CA ALA A 37 -0.92 -13.13 -18.64
C ALA A 37 -1.62 -14.07 -17.65
N LYS A 38 -1.49 -15.39 -17.82
CA LYS A 38 -2.09 -16.33 -16.87
C LYS A 38 -1.23 -16.51 -15.61
N VAL A 39 0.10 -16.36 -15.72
CA VAL A 39 0.99 -16.33 -14.54
C VAL A 39 0.64 -15.10 -13.70
N VAL A 40 0.64 -13.91 -14.29
CA VAL A 40 0.29 -12.65 -13.62
C VAL A 40 -1.12 -12.71 -13.03
N ALA A 41 -2.13 -13.18 -13.78
CA ALA A 41 -3.48 -13.30 -13.23
C ALA A 41 -3.58 -14.28 -12.04
N ALA A 42 -2.73 -15.30 -11.96
CA ALA A 42 -2.69 -16.23 -10.84
C ALA A 42 -2.03 -15.64 -9.58
N MET A 43 -1.24 -14.56 -9.72
CA MET A 43 -0.63 -13.85 -8.61
C MET A 43 -1.65 -13.04 -7.79
N GLN A 44 -2.84 -12.76 -8.34
CA GLN A 44 -3.83 -11.94 -7.66
C GLN A 44 -4.45 -12.64 -6.43
N PRO A 45 -4.41 -12.03 -5.22
CA PRO A 45 -3.75 -10.78 -4.84
C PRO A 45 -2.34 -11.00 -4.28
N GLY A 46 -1.50 -9.96 -4.33
CA GLY A 46 -0.14 -9.97 -3.80
C GLY A 46 0.09 -9.09 -2.57
N TRP A 47 1.20 -9.33 -1.88
CA TRP A 47 1.67 -8.60 -0.70
C TRP A 47 3.17 -8.30 -0.84
N ASN A 48 3.65 -7.12 -0.44
CA ASN A 48 5.07 -6.79 -0.46
C ASN A 48 5.71 -7.06 0.91
N LEU A 49 6.87 -7.70 0.90
CA LEU A 49 7.75 -7.85 2.06
C LEU A 49 8.61 -6.58 2.25
N GLY A 50 7.98 -5.41 2.29
CA GLY A 50 8.69 -4.11 2.31
C GLY A 50 9.49 -3.85 3.60
N ASN A 51 10.47 -2.96 3.55
CA ASN A 51 11.38 -2.63 4.65
C ASN A 51 12.03 -3.86 5.31
N THR A 52 12.42 -4.82 4.49
CA THR A 52 13.05 -6.09 4.88
C THR A 52 14.38 -6.24 4.14
N LEU A 53 14.44 -7.03 3.07
CA LEU A 53 15.66 -7.25 2.27
C LEU A 53 16.01 -6.03 1.42
N ASP A 54 15.06 -5.12 1.23
CA ASP A 54 15.22 -3.80 0.65
C ASP A 54 15.85 -2.78 1.61
N ALA A 55 15.90 -3.05 2.91
CA ALA A 55 16.39 -2.10 3.90
C ALA A 55 17.87 -1.72 3.64
N VAL A 56 18.15 -0.42 3.65
CA VAL A 56 19.53 0.10 3.53
C VAL A 56 20.22 0.02 4.89
N GLY A 57 21.24 -0.83 5.02
CA GLY A 57 21.98 -1.06 6.24
C GLY A 57 22.75 -2.38 6.27
N ALA A 58 23.02 -2.88 7.48
CA ALA A 58 23.86 -4.05 7.66
C ALA A 58 23.21 -5.37 7.21
N ASP A 59 21.89 -5.52 7.45
CA ASP A 59 21.08 -6.66 7.02
C ASP A 59 19.59 -6.28 6.97
N GLU A 60 18.73 -7.27 6.70
CA GLU A 60 17.28 -7.12 6.55
C GLU A 60 16.54 -6.54 7.77
N THR A 61 17.22 -6.37 8.90
CA THR A 61 16.65 -5.79 10.14
C THR A 61 16.96 -4.31 10.32
N ALA A 62 17.72 -3.69 9.40
CA ALA A 62 18.21 -2.33 9.52
C ALA A 62 17.10 -1.27 9.69
N TRP A 63 15.90 -1.53 9.18
CA TRP A 63 14.74 -0.64 9.31
C TRP A 63 13.71 -1.10 10.35
N GLY A 64 14.12 -1.99 11.26
CA GLY A 64 13.36 -2.34 12.47
C GLY A 64 12.43 -3.54 12.34
N ASN A 65 12.26 -4.10 11.16
CA ASN A 65 11.54 -5.37 10.99
C ASN A 65 12.36 -6.55 11.53
N PRO A 66 11.70 -7.60 12.08
CA PRO A 66 12.40 -8.83 12.43
C PRO A 66 12.82 -9.57 11.18
N ARG A 67 13.81 -10.47 11.31
CA ARG A 67 14.16 -11.39 10.22
C ARG A 67 12.95 -12.19 9.76
N VAL A 68 12.85 -12.42 8.46
CA VAL A 68 11.76 -13.20 7.85
C VAL A 68 11.73 -14.59 8.45
N THR A 69 10.53 -15.07 8.74
CA THR A 69 10.30 -16.46 9.15
C THR A 69 9.39 -17.13 8.14
N ARG A 70 9.56 -18.45 7.92
CA ARG A 70 8.60 -19.23 7.10
C ARG A 70 7.16 -19.07 7.59
N LYS A 71 6.96 -18.95 8.90
CA LYS A 71 5.63 -18.69 9.49
C LYS A 71 5.00 -17.41 8.96
N LEU A 72 5.77 -16.32 8.79
CA LEU A 72 5.23 -15.09 8.22
C LEU A 72 4.64 -15.32 6.82
N LEU A 73 5.34 -16.07 5.97
CA LEU A 73 4.90 -16.37 4.61
C LEU A 73 3.67 -17.29 4.58
N SER A 74 3.63 -18.28 5.47
CA SER A 74 2.44 -19.12 5.70
C SER A 74 1.23 -18.27 6.12
N GLU A 75 1.41 -17.31 7.03
CA GLU A 75 0.33 -16.40 7.45
C GLU A 75 -0.11 -15.48 6.30
N VAL A 76 0.79 -15.05 5.42
CA VAL A 76 0.46 -14.30 4.20
C VAL A 76 -0.43 -15.14 3.27
N GLU A 77 -0.09 -16.41 3.03
CA GLU A 77 -0.94 -17.33 2.24
C GLU A 77 -2.31 -17.55 2.91
N ASP A 78 -2.34 -17.83 4.23
CA ASP A 78 -3.56 -18.09 5.01
C ASP A 78 -4.52 -16.89 4.99
N ASN A 79 -3.99 -15.67 4.89
CA ASN A 79 -4.77 -14.44 4.72
C ASN A 79 -5.33 -14.25 3.30
N GLY A 80 -5.06 -15.18 2.38
CA GLY A 80 -5.64 -15.27 1.06
C GLY A 80 -4.81 -14.63 -0.06
N PHE A 81 -3.57 -14.21 0.23
CA PHE A 81 -2.63 -13.80 -0.81
C PHE A 81 -2.17 -15.02 -1.64
N ARG A 82 -1.77 -14.73 -2.89
CA ARG A 82 -1.33 -15.72 -3.87
C ARG A 82 0.04 -15.40 -4.44
N SER A 83 0.56 -14.22 -4.11
CA SER A 83 1.91 -13.83 -4.44
C SER A 83 2.53 -12.95 -3.36
N VAL A 84 3.86 -12.96 -3.32
CA VAL A 84 4.66 -12.04 -2.53
C VAL A 84 5.67 -11.34 -3.44
N ARG A 85 5.82 -10.02 -3.29
CA ARG A 85 6.95 -9.28 -3.85
C ARG A 85 8.01 -9.19 -2.78
N ILE A 86 9.22 -9.62 -3.12
CA ILE A 86 10.38 -9.63 -2.24
C ILE A 86 11.32 -8.55 -2.79
N PRO A 87 11.18 -7.30 -2.34
CA PRO A 87 12.08 -6.23 -2.74
C PRO A 87 13.46 -6.44 -2.10
N VAL A 88 14.54 -6.29 -2.86
CA VAL A 88 15.93 -6.52 -2.37
C VAL A 88 16.87 -5.41 -2.80
N THR A 89 17.68 -4.90 -1.87
CA THR A 89 18.72 -3.90 -2.14
C THR A 89 20.09 -4.54 -2.05
N LEU A 90 20.80 -4.69 -3.17
CA LEU A 90 22.02 -5.51 -3.24
C LEU A 90 23.33 -4.72 -3.33
N GLY A 91 23.34 -3.49 -3.84
CA GLY A 91 24.57 -2.74 -4.11
C GLY A 91 25.45 -2.47 -2.87
N GLN A 92 24.87 -2.48 -1.67
CA GLN A 92 25.60 -2.39 -0.40
C GLN A 92 26.26 -3.72 0.04
N HIS A 93 25.94 -4.81 -0.64
CA HIS A 93 26.39 -6.18 -0.38
C HIS A 93 27.24 -6.75 -1.53
N GLU A 94 27.69 -5.90 -2.45
CA GLU A 94 28.51 -6.30 -3.60
C GLU A 94 30.00 -6.01 -3.37
N GLY A 95 30.85 -6.89 -3.91
CA GLY A 95 32.29 -6.70 -4.00
C GLY A 95 32.70 -5.66 -5.04
N PRO A 96 34.01 -5.40 -5.18
CA PRO A 96 34.50 -4.42 -6.15
C PRO A 96 34.31 -4.88 -7.61
N ALA A 97 34.31 -3.91 -8.53
CA ALA A 97 34.42 -4.14 -9.96
C ALA A 97 35.67 -4.99 -10.32
N PRO A 98 35.64 -5.75 -11.43
CA PRO A 98 34.54 -5.85 -12.39
C PRO A 98 33.50 -6.93 -12.05
N ASP A 99 33.76 -7.74 -11.03
CA ASP A 99 32.95 -8.94 -10.75
C ASP A 99 31.68 -8.62 -9.95
N TYR A 100 31.67 -7.53 -9.16
CA TYR A 100 30.55 -7.10 -8.32
C TYR A 100 29.90 -8.27 -7.55
N THR A 101 30.74 -9.17 -7.03
CA THR A 101 30.26 -10.42 -6.44
C THR A 101 29.35 -10.11 -5.24
N ILE A 102 28.10 -10.55 -5.31
CA ILE A 102 27.14 -10.42 -4.20
C ILE A 102 27.66 -11.30 -3.04
N ASP A 103 27.64 -10.76 -1.82
CA ASP A 103 27.99 -11.53 -0.62
C ASP A 103 27.18 -12.85 -0.59
N PRO A 104 27.85 -14.02 -0.62
CA PRO A 104 27.16 -15.31 -0.64
C PRO A 104 26.16 -15.49 0.51
N VAL A 105 26.43 -14.91 1.69
CA VAL A 105 25.52 -15.00 2.84
C VAL A 105 24.21 -14.24 2.58
N VAL A 106 24.30 -13.10 1.89
CA VAL A 106 23.12 -12.31 1.51
C VAL A 106 22.34 -13.05 0.42
N LEU A 107 23.03 -13.56 -0.61
CA LEU A 107 22.37 -14.27 -1.69
C LEU A 107 21.70 -15.58 -1.22
N ASP A 108 22.34 -16.33 -0.33
CA ASP A 108 21.77 -17.52 0.31
C ASP A 108 20.52 -17.17 1.14
N ARG A 109 20.54 -16.01 1.80
CA ARG A 109 19.38 -15.54 2.57
C ARG A 109 18.22 -15.12 1.67
N VAL A 110 18.48 -14.44 0.55
CA VAL A 110 17.45 -14.12 -0.44
C VAL A 110 16.83 -15.40 -1.00
N GLU A 111 17.65 -16.37 -1.38
CA GLU A 111 17.19 -17.68 -1.87
C GLU A 111 16.35 -18.42 -0.83
N GLU A 112 16.76 -18.45 0.45
CA GLU A 112 15.98 -19.08 1.53
C GLU A 112 14.57 -18.50 1.64
N VAL A 113 14.42 -17.17 1.56
CA VAL A 113 13.11 -16.50 1.64
C VAL A 113 12.28 -16.75 0.38
N VAL A 114 12.90 -16.73 -0.80
CA VAL A 114 12.25 -17.09 -2.08
C VAL A 114 11.73 -18.53 -2.03
N ASP A 115 12.56 -19.47 -1.59
CA ASP A 115 12.21 -20.89 -1.48
C ASP A 115 11.07 -21.11 -0.49
N TRP A 116 11.10 -20.45 0.68
CA TRP A 116 9.98 -20.52 1.62
C TRP A 116 8.68 -19.99 1.03
N ALA A 117 8.72 -18.90 0.27
CA ALA A 117 7.51 -18.36 -0.35
C ALA A 117 6.94 -19.33 -1.40
N LEU A 118 7.80 -19.90 -2.24
CA LEU A 118 7.40 -20.89 -3.24
C LEU A 118 6.88 -22.18 -2.61
N ASP A 119 7.48 -22.63 -1.50
CA ASP A 119 7.04 -23.79 -0.70
C ASP A 119 5.66 -23.59 -0.07
N GLU A 120 5.28 -22.35 0.23
CA GLU A 120 3.94 -21.97 0.71
C GLU A 120 2.97 -21.66 -0.46
N ASP A 121 3.26 -22.16 -1.67
CA ASP A 121 2.44 -22.00 -2.88
C ASP A 121 2.23 -20.52 -3.32
N LEU A 122 3.07 -19.58 -2.87
CA LEU A 122 3.04 -18.19 -3.31
C LEU A 122 3.88 -18.03 -4.59
N SER A 123 3.36 -17.28 -5.57
CA SER A 123 4.22 -16.74 -6.63
C SER A 123 5.11 -15.64 -6.07
N VAL A 124 6.34 -15.52 -6.57
CA VAL A 124 7.33 -14.56 -6.08
C VAL A 124 7.67 -13.56 -7.18
N LEU A 125 7.65 -12.27 -6.86
CA LEU A 125 8.25 -11.22 -7.69
C LEU A 125 9.52 -10.72 -6.98
N LEU A 126 10.69 -10.94 -7.57
CA LEU A 126 11.99 -10.52 -7.04
C LEU A 126 12.54 -9.37 -7.90
N ASP A 127 13.10 -8.34 -7.28
CA ASP A 127 13.62 -7.15 -7.97
C ASP A 127 15.04 -6.77 -7.53
N LEU A 128 15.55 -5.69 -8.14
CA LEU A 128 16.50 -4.78 -7.50
C LEU A 128 15.73 -3.56 -7.02
N HIS A 129 15.90 -3.15 -5.76
CA HIS A 129 14.97 -2.23 -5.10
C HIS A 129 15.53 -0.81 -4.93
N HIS A 130 16.19 -0.50 -3.82
CA HIS A 130 16.75 0.85 -3.58
C HIS A 130 18.06 1.10 -4.30
N ASP A 131 18.61 0.08 -4.95
CA ASP A 131 19.66 0.22 -5.99
C ASP A 131 19.30 1.33 -6.99
N SER A 132 18.00 1.50 -7.26
CA SER A 132 17.42 2.49 -8.15
C SER A 132 17.89 3.92 -7.91
N TRP A 133 17.93 4.34 -6.64
CA TRP A 133 18.35 5.67 -6.23
C TRP A 133 19.73 5.69 -5.54
N MET A 134 20.21 4.54 -5.10
CA MET A 134 21.52 4.43 -4.46
C MET A 134 22.67 4.56 -5.45
N TRP A 135 22.55 3.94 -6.63
CA TRP A 135 23.64 3.97 -7.60
C TRP A 135 23.19 3.91 -9.07
N THR A 136 22.10 3.22 -9.42
CA THR A 136 21.69 3.15 -10.84
C THR A 136 21.27 4.53 -11.36
N ASN A 137 20.72 5.40 -10.50
CA ASN A 137 20.36 6.77 -10.89
C ASN A 137 21.54 7.62 -11.38
N ALA A 138 22.78 7.21 -11.13
CA ALA A 138 23.98 7.91 -11.59
C ALA A 138 24.33 7.63 -13.06
N MET A 139 23.58 6.75 -13.74
CA MET A 139 23.81 6.34 -15.13
C MET A 139 24.03 7.50 -16.12
N PRO A 140 23.35 8.68 -16.03
CA PRO A 140 23.62 9.80 -16.92
C PRO A 140 25.09 10.28 -16.92
N THR A 141 25.79 10.10 -15.80
CA THR A 141 27.17 10.59 -15.62
C THR A 141 28.20 9.47 -15.46
N ARG A 142 27.76 8.26 -15.09
CA ARG A 142 28.59 7.07 -14.85
C ARG A 142 28.07 5.86 -15.62
N HIS A 143 27.72 6.10 -16.88
CA HIS A 143 27.00 5.16 -17.75
C HIS A 143 27.58 3.74 -17.73
N ASP A 144 28.81 3.56 -18.19
CA ASP A 144 29.42 2.23 -18.38
C ASP A 144 29.61 1.49 -17.05
N GLU A 145 29.88 2.22 -15.97
CA GLU A 145 30.04 1.64 -14.63
C GLU A 145 28.72 1.13 -14.09
N VAL A 146 27.65 1.93 -14.19
CA VAL A 146 26.31 1.54 -13.76
C VAL A 146 25.82 0.34 -14.59
N LEU A 147 26.00 0.39 -15.90
CA LEU A 147 25.57 -0.72 -16.76
C LEU A 147 26.35 -2.00 -16.47
N ALA A 148 27.66 -1.92 -16.21
CA ALA A 148 28.48 -3.07 -15.85
C ALA A 148 28.05 -3.69 -14.52
N GLN A 149 27.83 -2.87 -13.48
CA GLN A 149 27.36 -3.34 -12.18
C GLN A 149 25.97 -3.99 -12.30
N PHE A 150 25.01 -3.30 -12.92
CA PHE A 150 23.65 -3.82 -13.12
C PHE A 150 23.61 -5.15 -13.88
N THR A 151 24.43 -5.27 -14.93
CA THR A 151 24.56 -6.50 -15.71
C THR A 151 25.14 -7.62 -14.84
N ALA A 152 26.23 -7.37 -14.10
CA ALA A 152 26.87 -8.37 -13.24
C ALA A 152 25.96 -8.84 -12.09
N THR A 153 25.17 -7.94 -11.50
CA THR A 153 24.17 -8.28 -10.47
C THR A 153 23.11 -9.22 -11.06
N TRP A 154 22.54 -8.88 -12.23
CA TRP A 154 21.53 -9.72 -12.87
C TRP A 154 22.08 -11.05 -13.40
N GLU A 155 23.33 -11.11 -13.83
CA GLU A 155 23.97 -12.39 -14.21
C GLU A 155 24.02 -13.37 -13.04
N GLN A 156 24.41 -12.87 -11.85
CA GLN A 156 24.46 -13.67 -10.63
C GLN A 156 23.07 -14.12 -10.17
N LEU A 157 22.07 -13.23 -10.19
CA LEU A 157 20.68 -13.58 -9.87
C LEU A 157 20.09 -14.57 -10.88
N ALA A 158 20.31 -14.36 -12.17
CA ALA A 158 19.81 -15.24 -13.21
C ALA A 158 20.41 -16.65 -13.09
N GLU A 159 21.71 -16.79 -12.83
CA GLU A 159 22.33 -18.11 -12.61
C GLU A 159 21.83 -18.76 -11.31
N ARG A 160 21.76 -17.99 -10.21
CA ARG A 160 21.30 -18.50 -8.91
C ARG A 160 19.91 -19.12 -9.00
N PHE A 161 18.98 -18.41 -9.64
CA PHE A 161 17.56 -18.77 -9.70
C PHE A 161 17.17 -19.47 -11.00
N ARG A 162 18.14 -19.97 -11.77
CA ARG A 162 17.94 -20.51 -13.13
C ARG A 162 16.92 -21.64 -13.23
N ASP A 163 16.88 -22.51 -12.22
CA ASP A 163 16.06 -23.73 -12.20
C ASP A 163 14.81 -23.60 -11.32
N HIS A 164 14.61 -22.45 -10.66
CA HIS A 164 13.41 -22.15 -9.87
C HIS A 164 12.15 -22.10 -10.76
N PRO A 165 10.98 -22.50 -10.23
CA PRO A 165 9.74 -22.59 -10.99
C PRO A 165 9.35 -21.25 -11.63
N ARG A 166 8.49 -21.32 -12.65
CA ARG A 166 8.01 -20.14 -13.39
C ARG A 166 7.11 -19.21 -12.56
N THR A 167 6.72 -19.65 -11.36
CA THR A 167 6.06 -18.82 -10.34
C THR A 167 7.01 -17.87 -9.62
N LEU A 168 8.33 -17.97 -9.83
CA LEU A 168 9.28 -16.89 -9.56
C LEU A 168 9.43 -16.01 -10.80
N LEU A 169 9.18 -14.71 -10.64
CA LEU A 169 9.29 -13.67 -11.65
C LEU A 169 10.42 -12.72 -11.26
N PHE A 170 11.01 -12.05 -12.25
CA PHE A 170 12.00 -10.99 -12.02
C PHE A 170 11.48 -9.66 -12.52
N GLU A 171 11.60 -8.62 -11.70
CA GLU A 171 11.40 -7.22 -12.06
C GLU A 171 12.75 -6.53 -12.22
N SER A 172 12.96 -5.79 -13.32
CA SER A 172 14.29 -5.26 -13.67
C SER A 172 14.88 -4.31 -12.63
N ILE A 173 14.09 -3.34 -12.16
CA ILE A 173 14.49 -2.32 -11.19
C ILE A 173 13.24 -1.61 -10.64
N ASN A 174 13.21 -1.35 -9.34
CA ASN A 174 12.15 -0.60 -8.69
C ASN A 174 12.25 0.91 -8.97
N GLU A 175 11.12 1.59 -9.24
CA GLU A 175 11.02 3.07 -9.31
C GLU A 175 12.21 3.77 -9.99
N PRO A 176 12.58 3.39 -11.23
CA PRO A 176 13.79 3.89 -11.87
C PRO A 176 13.76 5.41 -12.01
N GLN A 177 14.88 6.05 -11.68
CA GLN A 177 15.09 7.49 -11.76
C GLN A 177 16.55 7.78 -12.12
N PHE A 178 16.84 8.92 -12.74
CA PHE A 178 18.17 9.22 -13.26
C PHE A 178 18.61 10.64 -12.90
N ALA A 179 19.35 10.77 -11.79
CA ALA A 179 19.83 12.05 -11.31
C ALA A 179 20.83 12.67 -12.29
N GLY A 180 20.66 13.96 -12.60
CA GLY A 180 21.51 14.67 -13.54
C GLY A 180 21.19 14.40 -15.02
N SER A 181 20.04 13.79 -15.33
CA SER A 181 19.53 13.69 -16.70
C SER A 181 19.26 15.08 -17.31
N THR A 182 19.18 15.13 -18.63
CA THR A 182 18.78 16.32 -19.40
C THR A 182 17.27 16.42 -19.62
N GLY A 183 16.49 15.52 -18.99
CA GLY A 183 15.03 15.44 -19.06
C GLY A 183 14.53 14.06 -19.50
N GLU A 184 13.21 13.89 -19.46
CA GLU A 184 12.53 12.58 -19.60
C GLU A 184 12.93 11.80 -20.86
N ALA A 185 13.20 12.46 -21.99
CA ALA A 185 13.63 11.76 -23.20
C ALA A 185 14.94 10.97 -23.01
N GLN A 186 15.90 11.50 -22.25
CA GLN A 186 17.11 10.76 -21.88
C GLN A 186 16.79 9.67 -20.86
N GLU A 187 15.90 9.93 -19.92
CA GLU A 187 15.51 8.97 -18.88
C GLU A 187 14.81 7.74 -19.46
N TYR A 188 13.95 7.92 -20.47
CA TYR A 188 13.34 6.82 -21.22
C TYR A 188 14.40 5.98 -21.94
N ALA A 189 15.38 6.61 -22.58
CA ALA A 189 16.46 5.89 -23.25
C ALA A 189 17.35 5.09 -22.27
N LEU A 190 17.68 5.67 -21.12
CA LEU A 190 18.46 4.98 -20.09
C LEU A 190 17.68 3.82 -19.45
N LEU A 191 16.38 3.99 -19.22
CA LEU A 191 15.53 2.92 -18.72
C LEU A 191 15.37 1.79 -19.75
N ASP A 192 15.19 2.12 -21.03
CA ASP A 192 15.17 1.14 -22.11
C ASP A 192 16.47 0.31 -22.12
N GLU A 193 17.63 0.97 -21.99
CA GLU A 193 18.93 0.29 -21.94
C GLU A 193 19.06 -0.69 -20.76
N LEU A 194 18.64 -0.28 -19.55
CA LEU A 194 18.60 -1.18 -18.39
C LEU A 194 17.64 -2.36 -18.61
N ASN A 195 16.43 -2.11 -19.11
CA ASN A 195 15.43 -3.14 -19.38
C ASN A 195 15.90 -4.14 -20.44
N VAL A 196 16.56 -3.67 -21.51
CA VAL A 196 17.12 -4.50 -22.56
C VAL A 196 18.29 -5.33 -22.04
N ALA A 197 19.21 -4.74 -21.28
CA ALA A 197 20.33 -5.47 -20.68
C ALA A 197 19.84 -6.58 -19.74
N PHE A 198 18.89 -6.25 -18.85
CA PHE A 198 18.23 -7.21 -17.96
C PHE A 198 17.58 -8.37 -18.75
N HIS A 199 16.78 -8.06 -19.76
CA HIS A 199 16.12 -9.06 -20.60
C HIS A 199 17.14 -10.00 -21.24
N GLN A 200 18.20 -9.46 -21.85
CA GLN A 200 19.21 -10.23 -22.54
C GLN A 200 19.98 -11.14 -21.59
N VAL A 201 20.41 -10.63 -20.43
CA VAL A 201 21.11 -11.41 -19.40
C VAL A 201 20.25 -12.59 -18.94
N VAL A 202 19.00 -12.33 -18.56
CA VAL A 202 18.12 -13.40 -18.05
C VAL A 202 17.83 -14.42 -19.14
N ARG A 203 17.52 -14.01 -20.37
CA ARG A 203 17.26 -14.95 -21.47
C ARG A 203 18.50 -15.76 -21.87
N ALA A 204 19.67 -15.14 -21.90
CA ALA A 204 20.93 -15.81 -22.23
C ALA A 204 21.33 -16.88 -21.20
N SER A 205 20.91 -16.73 -19.95
CA SER A 205 21.15 -17.72 -18.91
C SER A 205 20.42 -19.06 -19.17
N GLY A 206 19.38 -19.14 -20.01
CA GLY A 206 18.73 -20.40 -20.37
C GLY A 206 18.04 -21.12 -19.19
N GLY A 207 17.88 -22.45 -19.25
CA GLY A 207 17.10 -23.18 -18.22
C GLY A 207 15.65 -22.69 -18.17
N ARG A 208 15.06 -22.52 -16.98
CA ARG A 208 13.71 -21.94 -16.83
C ARG A 208 13.68 -20.43 -17.01
N ASN A 209 14.82 -19.75 -17.11
CA ASN A 209 14.87 -18.32 -17.42
C ASN A 209 14.55 -18.01 -18.89
N ALA A 210 14.64 -19.01 -19.77
CA ALA A 210 14.30 -18.86 -21.19
C ALA A 210 12.83 -18.46 -21.42
N ASP A 211 11.94 -18.81 -20.50
CA ASP A 211 10.52 -18.47 -20.56
C ASP A 211 9.95 -17.92 -19.24
N ARG A 212 10.81 -17.60 -18.26
CA ARG A 212 10.43 -16.89 -17.02
C ARG A 212 9.76 -15.55 -17.37
N VAL A 213 8.70 -15.21 -16.64
CA VAL A 213 8.05 -13.91 -16.83
C VAL A 213 8.97 -12.82 -16.28
N LEU A 214 9.26 -11.84 -17.13
CA LEU A 214 10.05 -10.66 -16.79
C LEU A 214 9.12 -9.46 -16.67
N VAL A 215 9.28 -8.70 -15.60
CA VAL A 215 8.46 -7.55 -15.26
C VAL A 215 9.28 -6.28 -15.51
N LEU A 216 8.77 -5.38 -16.33
CA LEU A 216 9.46 -4.14 -16.69
C LEU A 216 8.65 -2.93 -16.19
N PRO A 217 9.29 -1.97 -15.49
CA PRO A 217 8.62 -0.81 -14.93
C PRO A 217 8.46 0.31 -15.97
N THR A 218 7.46 1.18 -15.77
CA THR A 218 7.52 2.53 -16.32
C THR A 218 8.55 3.37 -15.54
N LEU A 219 8.99 4.49 -16.11
CA LEU A 219 9.84 5.45 -15.40
C LEU A 219 9.16 5.90 -14.09
N HIS A 220 9.88 5.87 -12.95
CA HIS A 220 9.32 6.10 -11.61
C HIS A 220 8.11 5.22 -11.23
N THR A 221 7.89 4.11 -11.96
CA THR A 221 6.65 3.31 -11.92
C THR A 221 5.37 4.16 -12.04
N ASP A 222 5.44 5.31 -12.69
CA ASP A 222 4.31 6.24 -12.85
C ASP A 222 3.42 5.85 -14.05
N SER A 223 2.12 6.15 -13.92
CA SER A 223 1.08 5.81 -14.90
C SER A 223 0.79 6.91 -15.93
N GLY A 224 1.65 7.93 -16.01
CA GLY A 224 1.56 9.00 -17.01
C GLY A 224 1.68 8.45 -18.43
N GLN A 225 0.91 9.03 -19.36
CA GLN A 225 0.78 8.49 -20.73
C GLN A 225 2.14 8.33 -21.44
N ALA A 226 3.01 9.34 -21.39
CA ALA A 226 4.31 9.29 -22.06
C ALA A 226 5.21 8.15 -21.53
N ARG A 227 5.13 7.86 -20.23
CA ARG A 227 5.89 6.77 -19.59
C ARG A 227 5.35 5.40 -19.99
N LEU A 228 4.02 5.26 -20.09
CA LEU A 228 3.38 4.06 -20.61
C LEU A 228 3.73 3.82 -22.08
N ASP A 229 3.72 4.88 -22.90
CA ASP A 229 4.07 4.81 -24.32
C ASP A 229 5.52 4.37 -24.51
N ALA A 230 6.46 4.96 -23.76
CA ALA A 230 7.87 4.57 -23.76
C ALA A 230 8.07 3.09 -23.41
N LEU A 231 7.35 2.58 -22.40
CA LEU A 231 7.41 1.15 -22.05
C LEU A 231 6.86 0.26 -23.18
N VAL A 232 5.80 0.67 -23.87
CA VAL A 232 5.26 -0.08 -25.03
C VAL A 232 6.29 -0.14 -26.17
N GLU A 233 7.07 0.91 -26.39
CA GLU A 233 8.17 0.90 -27.36
C GLU A 233 9.21 -0.17 -27.00
N THR A 234 9.65 -0.24 -25.73
CA THR A 234 10.54 -1.30 -25.25
C THR A 234 9.94 -2.70 -25.47
N PHE A 235 8.67 -2.92 -25.11
CA PHE A 235 8.01 -4.22 -25.32
C PHE A 235 7.96 -4.61 -26.80
N THR A 236 7.67 -3.65 -27.67
CA THR A 236 7.62 -3.86 -29.12
C THR A 236 8.99 -4.23 -29.67
N ALA A 237 10.05 -3.59 -29.18
CA ALA A 237 11.42 -3.87 -29.60
C ALA A 237 11.92 -5.24 -29.12
N LEU A 238 11.56 -5.65 -27.91
CA LEU A 238 11.95 -6.94 -27.33
C LEU A 238 11.20 -8.14 -27.95
N ASP A 239 9.95 -7.94 -28.41
CA ASP A 239 9.09 -8.97 -29.04
C ASP A 239 9.07 -10.31 -28.27
N ASP A 240 8.93 -10.22 -26.95
CA ASP A 240 8.94 -11.37 -26.05
C ASP A 240 7.55 -11.62 -25.44
N PRO A 241 6.94 -12.81 -25.65
CA PRO A 241 5.60 -13.12 -25.14
C PRO A 241 5.53 -13.33 -23.62
N ASN A 242 6.67 -13.33 -22.93
CA ASN A 242 6.81 -13.56 -21.50
C ASN A 242 7.15 -12.28 -20.72
N LEU A 243 6.72 -11.10 -21.21
CA LEU A 243 6.84 -9.83 -20.50
C LEU A 243 5.55 -9.45 -19.78
N ALA A 244 5.69 -8.72 -18.68
CA ALA A 244 4.63 -8.05 -17.94
C ALA A 244 5.06 -6.62 -17.57
N ALA A 245 4.12 -5.69 -17.52
CA ALA A 245 4.39 -4.31 -17.13
C ALA A 245 4.10 -4.08 -15.64
N THR A 246 4.83 -3.18 -14.99
CA THR A 246 4.53 -2.73 -13.63
C THR A 246 4.47 -1.21 -13.50
N PHE A 247 3.56 -0.75 -12.63
CA PHE A 247 3.42 0.64 -12.18
C PHE A 247 3.03 0.64 -10.69
N HIS A 248 3.21 1.75 -9.98
CA HIS A 248 2.84 1.93 -8.58
C HIS A 248 1.76 3.01 -8.44
N TYR A 249 1.00 2.96 -7.33
CA TYR A 249 -0.03 3.96 -7.08
C TYR A 249 -0.30 4.18 -5.59
N TYR A 250 0.06 5.38 -5.11
CA TYR A 250 -0.08 5.80 -3.71
C TYR A 250 -1.19 6.86 -3.49
N GLY A 251 -2.09 7.03 -4.47
CA GLY A 251 -3.21 7.96 -4.40
C GLY A 251 -2.89 9.38 -4.87
N TYR A 252 -3.94 10.16 -5.15
CA TYR A 252 -3.82 11.58 -5.46
C TYR A 252 -3.04 12.31 -4.36
N TRP A 253 -1.90 12.91 -4.72
CA TRP A 253 -0.89 13.33 -3.76
C TRP A 253 -1.46 14.17 -2.57
N PRO A 254 -2.23 15.25 -2.78
CA PRO A 254 -2.81 16.02 -1.69
C PRO A 254 -3.67 15.21 -0.71
N PHE A 255 -4.43 14.24 -1.23
CA PHE A 255 -5.19 13.31 -0.39
C PHE A 255 -4.27 12.33 0.34
N SER A 256 -3.32 11.73 -0.39
CA SER A 256 -2.47 10.66 0.12
C SER A 256 -1.60 11.04 1.32
N VAL A 257 -1.24 12.33 1.45
CA VAL A 257 -0.43 12.86 2.57
C VAL A 257 -1.21 13.84 3.46
N ASN A 258 -2.51 14.05 3.20
CA ASN A 258 -3.35 15.04 3.90
C ASN A 258 -2.70 16.45 3.94
N VAL A 259 -2.61 17.06 2.76
CA VAL A 259 -2.11 18.42 2.55
C VAL A 259 -3.03 19.17 1.58
N ALA A 260 -2.95 20.50 1.52
CA ALA A 260 -3.73 21.32 0.59
C ALA A 260 -5.25 21.13 0.69
N GLY A 261 -5.74 20.71 1.86
CA GLY A 261 -7.16 20.45 2.10
C GLY A 261 -7.63 19.06 1.62
N GLY A 262 -6.72 18.21 1.16
CA GLY A 262 -6.96 16.82 0.77
C GLY A 262 -7.29 15.89 1.94
N THR A 263 -8.28 16.25 2.74
CA THR A 263 -8.70 15.45 3.91
C THR A 263 -9.65 14.30 3.52
N ARG A 264 -10.35 14.44 2.39
CA ARG A 264 -11.40 13.51 1.94
C ARG A 264 -11.01 12.83 0.64
N PHE A 265 -11.47 11.59 0.48
CA PHE A 265 -11.44 10.88 -0.81
C PHE A 265 -12.56 11.41 -1.72
N ASP A 266 -12.38 12.64 -2.17
CA ASP A 266 -13.35 13.40 -2.95
C ASP A 266 -13.36 13.01 -4.44
N ALA A 267 -14.10 13.78 -5.25
CA ALA A 267 -14.19 13.52 -6.69
C ALA A 267 -12.83 13.67 -7.41
N THR A 268 -11.94 14.54 -6.95
CA THR A 268 -10.61 14.74 -7.54
C THR A 268 -9.75 13.50 -7.30
N ALA A 269 -9.70 13.03 -6.04
CA ALA A 269 -8.93 11.84 -5.68
C ALA A 269 -9.50 10.56 -6.35
N GLN A 270 -10.83 10.46 -6.48
CA GLN A 270 -11.49 9.36 -7.20
C GLN A 270 -11.18 9.38 -8.70
N GLN A 271 -11.20 10.57 -9.32
CA GLN A 271 -10.94 10.73 -10.75
C GLN A 271 -9.48 10.41 -11.08
N ASP A 272 -8.53 10.87 -10.26
CA ASP A 272 -7.10 10.56 -10.43
C ASP A 272 -6.84 9.05 -10.49
N ALA A 273 -7.37 8.28 -9.53
CA ALA A 273 -7.29 6.83 -9.54
C ALA A 273 -7.95 6.23 -10.78
N THR A 274 -9.15 6.70 -11.14
CA THR A 274 -9.89 6.20 -12.31
C THR A 274 -9.12 6.44 -13.61
N ASP A 275 -8.51 7.62 -13.76
CA ASP A 275 -7.75 7.99 -14.95
C ASP A 275 -6.44 7.21 -15.06
N ALA A 276 -5.76 6.95 -13.94
CA ALA A 276 -4.57 6.10 -13.93
C ALA A 276 -4.88 4.70 -14.48
N PHE A 277 -5.91 4.03 -13.95
CA PHE A 277 -6.31 2.71 -14.46
C PHE A 277 -6.86 2.76 -15.89
N ALA A 278 -7.55 3.83 -16.30
CA ALA A 278 -8.03 3.98 -17.66
C ALA A 278 -6.88 4.10 -18.69
N ARG A 279 -5.82 4.85 -18.36
CA ARG A 279 -4.60 4.91 -19.18
C ARG A 279 -3.91 3.56 -19.26
N VAL A 280 -3.69 2.91 -18.11
CA VAL A 280 -3.09 1.56 -18.03
C VAL A 280 -3.88 0.53 -18.85
N HIS A 281 -5.21 0.53 -18.73
CA HIS A 281 -6.06 -0.36 -19.52
C HIS A 281 -5.87 -0.12 -21.03
N THR A 282 -5.97 1.14 -21.44
CA THR A 282 -5.94 1.51 -22.86
C THR A 282 -4.59 1.20 -23.48
N THR A 283 -3.49 1.55 -22.81
CA THR A 283 -2.14 1.42 -23.37
C THR A 283 -1.58 0.01 -23.25
N LEU A 284 -1.86 -0.71 -22.16
CA LEU A 284 -1.23 -2.01 -21.86
C LEU A 284 -2.23 -3.17 -21.91
N VAL A 285 -3.23 -3.18 -21.02
CA VAL A 285 -4.10 -4.37 -20.86
C VAL A 285 -4.87 -4.69 -22.15
N SER A 286 -5.37 -3.67 -22.86
CA SER A 286 -6.11 -3.86 -24.10
C SER A 286 -5.24 -4.41 -25.25
N GLN A 287 -3.92 -4.26 -25.15
CA GLN A 287 -2.93 -4.82 -26.08
C GLN A 287 -2.50 -6.25 -25.71
N GLY A 288 -3.06 -6.81 -24.64
CA GLY A 288 -2.72 -8.15 -24.15
C GLY A 288 -1.46 -8.19 -23.27
N ILE A 289 -0.90 -7.03 -22.92
CA ILE A 289 0.21 -6.93 -21.97
C ILE A 289 -0.34 -7.10 -20.55
N PRO A 290 0.08 -8.12 -19.78
CA PRO A 290 -0.35 -8.27 -18.41
C PRO A 290 0.31 -7.23 -17.51
N VAL A 291 -0.44 -6.73 -16.53
CA VAL A 291 0.00 -5.61 -15.68
C VAL A 291 -0.10 -5.98 -14.20
N ILE A 292 0.96 -5.63 -13.47
CA ILE A 292 1.04 -5.69 -12.01
C ILE A 292 1.09 -4.25 -11.49
N LEU A 293 0.20 -3.90 -10.56
CA LEU A 293 0.35 -2.77 -9.66
C LEU A 293 1.29 -3.24 -8.54
N GLY A 294 2.59 -3.07 -8.75
CA GLY A 294 3.67 -3.64 -7.93
C GLY A 294 3.66 -3.15 -6.49
N GLU A 295 3.16 -1.94 -6.29
CA GLU A 295 2.92 -1.35 -4.97
C GLU A 295 1.66 -0.48 -5.00
N TYR A 296 0.89 -0.56 -3.92
CA TYR A 296 -0.16 0.41 -3.65
C TYR A 296 -0.35 0.63 -2.16
N GLY A 297 -0.74 1.86 -1.83
CA GLY A 297 -0.96 2.34 -0.47
C GLY A 297 -1.43 3.79 -0.49
N LEU A 298 -1.17 4.52 0.60
CA LEU A 298 -1.30 5.97 0.66
C LEU A 298 0.04 6.53 1.15
N LEU A 299 0.61 7.51 0.46
CA LEU A 299 1.97 7.99 0.73
C LEU A 299 2.17 8.46 2.19
N GLY A 300 1.14 9.04 2.82
CA GLY A 300 1.17 9.43 4.22
C GLY A 300 1.34 8.26 5.21
N PHE A 301 1.21 7.02 4.77
CA PHE A 301 1.44 5.84 5.60
C PHE A 301 2.91 5.63 5.96
N ASP A 302 3.86 6.20 5.19
CA ASP A 302 5.28 6.21 5.56
C ASP A 302 5.53 6.85 6.93
N ARG A 303 4.60 7.70 7.40
CA ARG A 303 4.59 8.20 8.77
C ARG A 303 3.86 7.25 9.70
N HIS A 304 2.55 7.08 9.45
CA HIS A 304 1.69 6.10 10.10
C HIS A 304 0.32 6.06 9.41
N THR A 305 -0.46 4.99 9.60
CA THR A 305 -1.79 4.83 8.95
C THR A 305 -2.87 5.80 9.44
N GLY A 306 -2.58 6.59 10.48
CA GLY A 306 -3.48 7.57 11.07
C GLY A 306 -3.37 8.97 10.47
N THR A 307 -2.52 9.18 9.45
CA THR A 307 -2.46 10.43 8.69
C THR A 307 -3.72 10.66 7.84
N ILE A 308 -4.41 9.57 7.48
CA ILE A 308 -5.65 9.55 6.71
C ILE A 308 -6.79 9.02 7.58
N GLU A 309 -7.90 9.76 7.57
CA GLU A 309 -9.14 9.42 8.27
C GLU A 309 -9.66 8.03 7.84
N GLN A 310 -10.22 7.26 8.78
CA GLN A 310 -10.54 5.85 8.58
C GLN A 310 -11.58 5.64 7.48
N GLY A 311 -12.73 6.32 7.53
CA GLY A 311 -13.74 6.26 6.48
C GLY A 311 -13.19 6.66 5.10
N GLU A 312 -12.40 7.73 5.03
CA GLU A 312 -11.78 8.18 3.79
C GLU A 312 -10.78 7.16 3.21
N LYS A 313 -9.96 6.56 4.08
CA LYS A 313 -9.04 5.47 3.77
C LYS A 313 -9.78 4.24 3.23
N LEU A 314 -10.83 3.79 3.91
CA LEU A 314 -11.61 2.62 3.48
C LEU A 314 -12.27 2.84 2.11
N LYS A 315 -12.78 4.05 1.84
CA LYS A 315 -13.31 4.42 0.52
C LYS A 315 -12.26 4.37 -0.58
N PHE A 316 -11.04 4.85 -0.31
CA PHE A 316 -9.93 4.78 -1.26
C PHE A 316 -9.62 3.33 -1.65
N PHE A 317 -9.43 2.43 -0.66
CA PHE A 317 -9.11 1.03 -0.94
C PHE A 317 -10.28 0.26 -1.59
N GLU A 318 -11.53 0.62 -1.31
CA GLU A 318 -12.71 0.09 -2.02
C GLU A 318 -12.69 0.45 -3.51
N HIS A 319 -12.43 1.72 -3.81
CA HIS A 319 -12.40 2.24 -5.19
C HIS A 319 -11.20 1.71 -5.96
N LEU A 320 -10.00 1.75 -5.38
CA LEU A 320 -8.78 1.24 -6.01
C LEU A 320 -8.91 -0.25 -6.35
N GLY A 321 -9.37 -1.06 -5.39
CA GLY A 321 -9.59 -2.48 -5.65
C GLY A 321 -10.67 -2.72 -6.70
N HIS A 322 -11.71 -1.86 -6.78
CA HIS A 322 -12.68 -1.92 -7.86
C HIS A 322 -12.03 -1.66 -9.23
N GLN A 323 -11.26 -0.58 -9.35
CA GLN A 323 -10.57 -0.21 -10.59
C GLN A 323 -9.64 -1.33 -11.04
N ALA A 324 -8.78 -1.83 -10.14
CA ALA A 324 -7.84 -2.90 -10.47
C ALA A 324 -8.55 -4.17 -11.00
N ARG A 325 -9.60 -4.64 -10.30
CA ARG A 325 -10.36 -5.83 -10.71
C ARG A 325 -11.02 -5.68 -12.07
N THR A 326 -11.65 -4.53 -12.35
CA THR A 326 -12.36 -4.34 -13.62
C THR A 326 -11.43 -4.04 -14.79
N THR A 327 -10.24 -3.53 -14.49
CA THR A 327 -9.16 -3.30 -15.46
C THR A 327 -8.33 -4.56 -15.70
N GLY A 328 -8.41 -5.58 -14.85
CA GLY A 328 -7.64 -6.82 -14.99
C GLY A 328 -6.19 -6.68 -14.52
N VAL A 329 -5.91 -5.73 -13.63
CA VAL A 329 -4.59 -5.48 -13.04
C VAL A 329 -4.43 -6.30 -11.78
N THR A 330 -3.31 -7.01 -11.68
CA THR A 330 -2.90 -7.70 -10.46
C THR A 330 -2.32 -6.69 -9.48
N THR A 331 -2.62 -6.79 -8.19
CA THR A 331 -2.27 -5.78 -7.17
C THR A 331 -1.41 -6.38 -6.08
N MET A 332 -0.36 -5.68 -5.66
CA MET A 332 0.49 -6.10 -4.54
C MET A 332 0.54 -5.00 -3.47
N LEU A 333 -0.01 -5.28 -2.28
CA LEU A 333 -0.12 -4.29 -1.19
C LEU A 333 1.27 -3.93 -0.67
N TRP A 334 1.61 -2.65 -0.54
CA TRP A 334 2.83 -2.26 0.17
C TRP A 334 2.64 -2.44 1.68
N ASP A 335 3.51 -3.24 2.31
CA ASP A 335 3.48 -3.46 3.76
C ASP A 335 4.90 -3.45 4.34
N ASN A 336 5.33 -2.27 4.77
CA ASN A 336 6.60 -2.04 5.45
C ASN A 336 6.66 -2.60 6.90
N GLY A 337 5.67 -3.37 7.34
CA GLY A 337 5.51 -3.87 8.72
C GLY A 337 4.44 -3.12 9.54
N GLN A 338 3.82 -2.09 8.94
CA GLN A 338 2.76 -1.31 9.58
C GLN A 338 1.36 -1.92 9.44
N HIS A 339 1.12 -2.85 8.51
CA HIS A 339 -0.20 -3.46 8.35
C HIS A 339 -0.28 -4.80 9.07
N LEU A 340 0.50 -5.79 8.64
CA LEU A 340 0.60 -7.07 9.34
C LEU A 340 1.68 -6.98 10.43
N ASP A 341 1.30 -7.20 11.69
CA ASP A 341 2.29 -7.34 12.75
C ASP A 341 3.08 -8.64 12.54
N ARG A 342 4.36 -8.52 12.22
CA ARG A 342 5.24 -9.64 11.83
C ARG A 342 5.65 -10.56 12.97
N THR A 343 5.29 -10.22 14.21
CA THR A 343 5.54 -11.05 15.40
C THR A 343 4.25 -11.65 15.95
N ALA A 344 3.19 -10.85 16.02
CA ALA A 344 1.88 -11.29 16.50
C ALA A 344 1.08 -12.04 15.43
N PHE A 345 1.41 -11.84 14.14
CA PHE A 345 0.69 -12.37 12.97
C PHE A 345 -0.78 -11.92 12.95
N THR A 346 -0.99 -10.64 13.25
CA THR A 346 -2.32 -10.01 13.26
C THR A 346 -2.28 -8.67 12.56
N TRP A 347 -3.30 -8.38 11.76
CA TRP A 347 -3.46 -7.06 11.14
C TRP A 347 -3.69 -5.99 12.20
N ARG A 348 -2.91 -4.92 12.17
CA ARG A 348 -3.06 -3.76 13.07
C ARG A 348 -4.37 -3.02 12.85
N ASP A 349 -4.86 -3.03 11.61
CA ASP A 349 -6.16 -2.50 11.21
C ASP A 349 -6.98 -3.60 10.50
N PRO A 350 -7.74 -4.41 11.26
CA PRO A 350 -8.55 -5.48 10.69
C PRO A 350 -9.68 -4.97 9.78
N GLU A 351 -10.17 -3.75 9.98
CA GLU A 351 -11.23 -3.16 9.15
C GLU A 351 -10.68 -2.80 7.77
N LEU A 352 -9.51 -2.17 7.72
CA LEU A 352 -8.79 -1.91 6.48
C LEU A 352 -8.47 -3.20 5.73
N PHE A 353 -7.93 -4.22 6.40
CA PHE A 353 -7.64 -5.49 5.75
C PHE A 353 -8.92 -6.19 5.24
N ALA A 354 -10.03 -6.14 5.99
CA ALA A 354 -11.31 -6.66 5.53
C ALA A 354 -11.82 -5.93 4.27
N GLN A 355 -11.64 -4.61 4.22
CA GLN A 355 -12.00 -3.81 3.05
C GLN A 355 -11.12 -4.13 1.84
N ILE A 356 -9.80 -4.20 2.01
CA ILE A 356 -8.84 -4.60 0.96
C ILE A 356 -9.19 -6.00 0.43
N SER A 357 -9.32 -6.98 1.32
CA SER A 357 -9.57 -8.38 0.95
C SER A 357 -10.94 -8.60 0.27
N SER A 358 -11.97 -7.90 0.73
CA SER A 358 -13.28 -7.87 0.04
C SER A 358 -13.13 -7.31 -1.38
N SER A 359 -12.30 -6.27 -1.53
CA SER A 359 -12.00 -5.61 -2.79
C SER A 359 -11.11 -6.42 -3.73
N TRP A 360 -10.82 -7.69 -3.44
CA TRP A 360 -10.28 -8.60 -4.45
C TRP A 360 -11.38 -9.31 -5.24
N LYS A 361 -12.63 -9.31 -4.73
CA LYS A 361 -13.71 -10.14 -5.29
C LYS A 361 -14.97 -9.37 -5.61
N LYS A 362 -15.23 -8.25 -4.93
CA LYS A 362 -16.51 -7.53 -5.02
C LYS A 362 -16.40 -6.08 -4.56
N ARG A 363 -17.44 -5.30 -4.84
CA ARG A 363 -17.62 -3.96 -4.26
C ARG A 363 -18.26 -4.03 -2.87
N SER A 364 -17.97 -3.05 -2.04
CA SER A 364 -18.62 -2.82 -0.75
C SER A 364 -19.39 -1.50 -0.82
N GLY A 365 -20.58 -1.44 -0.21
CA GLY A 365 -21.23 -0.16 0.01
C GLY A 365 -20.48 0.63 1.07
N THR A 366 -20.32 1.94 0.86
CA THR A 366 -19.71 2.86 1.82
C THR A 366 -20.67 4.01 2.13
N ALA A 367 -20.20 5.06 2.80
CA ALA A 367 -20.98 6.27 3.00
C ALA A 367 -20.12 7.53 2.91
N SER A 368 -20.78 8.69 2.95
CA SER A 368 -20.11 9.99 2.95
C SER A 368 -19.17 10.17 4.13
N THR A 369 -19.41 9.46 5.24
CA THR A 369 -18.61 9.44 6.46
C THR A 369 -18.87 8.15 7.25
N ASP A 370 -17.92 7.78 8.09
CA ASP A 370 -17.97 6.75 9.12
C ASP A 370 -18.19 7.34 10.53
N GLN A 371 -18.45 8.65 10.65
CA GLN A 371 -18.62 9.33 11.93
C GLN A 371 -19.75 10.37 11.90
N VAL A 372 -20.59 10.35 12.91
CA VAL A 372 -21.70 11.27 13.12
C VAL A 372 -21.52 11.95 14.46
N PHE A 373 -21.23 13.25 14.42
CA PHE A 373 -21.03 14.07 15.61
C PHE A 373 -22.37 14.57 16.15
N VAL A 374 -22.62 14.31 17.43
CA VAL A 374 -23.83 14.70 18.15
C VAL A 374 -23.45 15.65 19.28
N GLN A 375 -24.04 16.84 19.30
CA GLN A 375 -23.83 17.79 20.39
C GLN A 375 -24.69 17.41 21.61
N PRO A 376 -24.08 17.14 22.79
CA PRO A 376 -24.85 16.89 24.00
C PRO A 376 -25.80 18.06 24.32
N GLY A 377 -27.06 17.75 24.61
CA GLY A 377 -28.09 18.75 24.93
C GLY A 377 -28.73 19.46 23.73
N ALA A 378 -28.20 19.29 22.52
CA ALA A 378 -28.73 19.89 21.27
C ALA A 378 -28.86 18.85 20.15
N VAL A 379 -29.41 17.68 20.47
CA VAL A 379 -29.51 16.55 19.54
C VAL A 379 -30.58 16.83 18.46
N THR A 380 -30.18 16.74 17.20
CA THR A 380 -31.03 16.89 16.02
C THR A 380 -30.94 15.67 15.11
N ASP A 381 -31.86 15.55 14.14
CA ASP A 381 -31.74 14.55 13.08
C ASP A 381 -30.44 14.76 12.31
N GLN A 382 -29.75 13.67 12.00
CA GLN A 382 -28.53 13.67 11.18
C GLN A 382 -28.72 12.86 9.92
N THR A 383 -28.00 13.21 8.86
CA THR A 383 -28.04 12.48 7.59
C THR A 383 -26.67 11.99 7.18
N VAL A 384 -26.64 10.78 6.63
CA VAL A 384 -25.46 10.15 6.05
C VAL A 384 -25.83 9.72 4.63
N THR A 385 -25.04 10.10 3.64
CA THR A 385 -25.28 9.69 2.25
C THR A 385 -24.59 8.35 2.00
N LEU A 386 -25.34 7.32 1.67
CA LEU A 386 -24.81 6.00 1.34
C LEU A 386 -24.25 5.97 -0.08
N ASN A 387 -23.01 5.55 -0.23
CA ASN A 387 -22.41 5.24 -1.51
C ASN A 387 -22.72 3.78 -1.82
N LEU A 388 -23.81 3.56 -2.57
CA LEU A 388 -24.31 2.21 -2.78
C LEU A 388 -23.35 1.34 -3.60
N ASN A 389 -22.51 1.93 -4.45
CA ASN A 389 -21.42 1.20 -5.10
C ASN A 389 -21.90 -0.01 -5.93
N GLY A 390 -23.07 0.11 -6.56
CA GLY A 390 -23.74 -0.99 -7.28
C GLY A 390 -24.38 -2.05 -6.37
N THR A 391 -24.30 -1.90 -5.06
CA THR A 391 -24.95 -2.75 -4.04
C THR A 391 -26.32 -2.19 -3.64
N THR A 392 -27.05 -2.91 -2.79
CA THR A 392 -28.28 -2.42 -2.16
C THR A 392 -28.17 -2.44 -0.65
N PHE A 393 -28.56 -1.35 0.01
CA PHE A 393 -28.69 -1.30 1.47
C PHE A 393 -29.67 -2.38 1.98
N ARG A 394 -29.30 -3.07 3.06
CA ARG A 394 -30.09 -4.16 3.67
C ARG A 394 -30.69 -3.76 4.99
N ASP A 395 -29.86 -3.39 5.96
CA ASP A 395 -30.28 -2.99 7.29
C ASP A 395 -29.22 -2.14 7.99
N LEU A 396 -29.64 -1.48 9.06
CA LEU A 396 -28.79 -0.80 10.02
C LEU A 396 -28.87 -1.55 11.35
N SER A 397 -27.75 -1.81 11.99
CA SER A 397 -27.71 -2.52 13.27
C SER A 397 -26.87 -1.82 14.32
N LEU A 398 -27.25 -1.99 15.59
CA LEU A 398 -26.44 -1.65 16.76
C LEU A 398 -25.99 -2.97 17.39
N GLY A 399 -24.71 -3.30 17.30
CA GLY A 399 -24.20 -4.63 17.63
C GLY A 399 -24.97 -5.74 16.90
N LYS A 400 -25.58 -6.66 17.64
CA LYS A 400 -26.39 -7.76 17.09
C LYS A 400 -27.84 -7.36 16.77
N GLN A 401 -28.29 -6.19 17.21
CA GLN A 401 -29.69 -5.77 17.09
C GLN A 401 -29.92 -5.00 15.79
N LYS A 402 -30.83 -5.50 14.94
CA LYS A 402 -31.33 -4.74 13.79
C LYS A 402 -32.24 -3.60 14.25
N LEU A 403 -31.98 -2.40 13.73
CA LEU A 403 -32.81 -1.22 13.92
C LEU A 403 -34.04 -1.28 12.99
N LYS A 404 -35.15 -0.66 13.40
CA LYS A 404 -36.41 -0.67 12.66
C LYS A 404 -36.52 0.54 11.74
N LYS A 405 -36.56 0.32 10.42
CA LYS A 405 -36.88 1.36 9.43
C LYS A 405 -38.22 2.05 9.78
N GLY A 406 -38.27 3.37 9.67
CA GLY A 406 -39.43 4.21 9.97
C GLY A 406 -39.54 4.62 11.45
N ARG A 407 -38.86 3.92 12.36
CA ARG A 407 -38.79 4.28 13.79
C ARG A 407 -37.38 4.72 14.20
N ASP A 408 -36.42 3.84 13.96
CA ASP A 408 -35.04 4.02 14.39
C ASP A 408 -34.19 4.71 13.32
N TYR A 409 -34.52 4.56 12.03
CA TYR A 409 -33.90 5.27 10.93
C TYR A 409 -34.85 5.42 9.74
N GLN A 410 -34.58 6.36 8.84
CA GLN A 410 -35.27 6.48 7.55
C GLN A 410 -34.25 6.33 6.41
N LEU A 411 -34.72 5.88 5.25
CA LEU A 411 -33.90 5.81 4.05
C LEU A 411 -34.73 6.28 2.85
N SER A 412 -34.29 7.36 2.22
CA SER A 412 -34.85 7.92 1.00
C SER A 412 -33.76 7.99 -0.07
N GLY A 413 -33.86 7.18 -1.12
CA GLY A 413 -32.76 6.98 -2.06
C GLY A 413 -31.51 6.46 -1.34
N SER A 414 -30.41 7.21 -1.43
CA SER A 414 -29.17 6.96 -0.68
C SER A 414 -29.07 7.72 0.64
N THR A 415 -30.02 8.59 0.98
CA THR A 415 -29.96 9.39 2.20
C THR A 415 -30.47 8.58 3.40
N LEU A 416 -29.55 8.15 4.26
CA LEU A 416 -29.84 7.55 5.55
C LEU A 416 -30.06 8.66 6.58
N THR A 417 -31.26 8.76 7.13
CA THR A 417 -31.58 9.71 8.21
C THR A 417 -31.57 8.98 9.55
N LEU A 418 -30.79 9.50 10.49
CA LEU A 418 -30.73 9.09 11.89
C LEU A 418 -31.53 10.11 12.73
N PRO A 419 -32.75 9.76 13.19
CA PRO A 419 -33.59 10.69 13.94
C PRO A 419 -32.96 11.09 15.28
N ALA A 420 -33.25 12.31 15.74
CA ALA A 420 -32.80 12.84 17.02
C ALA A 420 -33.14 11.89 18.19
N ALA A 421 -34.29 11.23 18.16
CA ALA A 421 -34.70 10.27 19.18
C ALA A 421 -33.79 9.02 19.22
N LEU A 422 -33.28 8.56 18.08
CA LEU A 422 -32.26 7.51 18.05
C LEU A 422 -30.96 8.04 18.64
N LEU A 423 -30.49 9.19 18.13
CA LEU A 423 -29.20 9.75 18.52
C LEU A 423 -29.15 10.10 20.00
N GLN A 424 -30.23 10.67 20.56
CA GLN A 424 -30.32 10.99 21.98
C GLN A 424 -30.23 9.74 22.87
N ARG A 425 -30.77 8.60 22.39
CA ARG A 425 -30.65 7.32 23.06
C ARG A 425 -29.21 6.77 22.99
N LEU A 426 -28.52 6.97 21.87
CA LEU A 426 -27.14 6.49 21.68
C LEU A 426 -26.11 7.37 22.40
N SER A 427 -26.32 8.69 22.42
CA SER A 427 -25.48 9.67 23.10
C SER A 427 -25.42 9.52 24.62
N GLY A 428 -26.36 8.79 25.23
CA GLY A 428 -26.28 8.40 26.64
C GLY A 428 -26.12 9.59 27.62
N THR A 429 -25.11 9.50 28.50
CA THR A 429 -24.89 10.41 29.64
C THR A 429 -24.24 11.74 29.27
N GLY A 430 -23.93 11.99 27.99
CA GLY A 430 -23.31 13.22 27.50
C GLY A 430 -21.79 13.28 27.67
N ALA A 431 -21.13 12.18 28.07
CA ALA A 431 -19.67 12.08 28.01
C ALA A 431 -19.19 12.21 26.55
N TYR A 432 -18.09 12.93 26.33
CA TYR A 432 -17.52 13.15 25.01
C TYR A 432 -16.82 11.90 24.46
N GLY A 433 -16.79 11.78 23.13
CA GLY A 433 -16.17 10.67 22.40
C GLY A 433 -17.19 9.70 21.80
N THR A 434 -16.70 8.58 21.25
CA THR A 434 -17.55 7.55 20.63
C THR A 434 -18.45 6.90 21.69
N THR A 435 -19.75 6.90 21.43
CA THR A 435 -20.78 6.35 22.34
C THR A 435 -21.46 5.09 21.81
N ALA A 436 -21.54 4.95 20.49
CA ALA A 436 -22.11 3.81 19.82
C ALA A 436 -21.51 3.66 18.42
N GLU A 437 -21.63 2.46 17.86
CA GLU A 437 -21.28 2.18 16.47
C GLU A 437 -22.50 1.56 15.79
N LEU A 438 -22.96 2.20 14.72
CA LEU A 438 -24.00 1.71 13.86
C LEU A 438 -23.38 1.04 12.64
N VAL A 439 -23.85 -0.17 12.32
CA VAL A 439 -23.32 -0.95 11.22
C VAL A 439 -24.35 -1.00 10.10
N ALA A 440 -24.05 -0.34 8.97
CA ALA A 440 -24.84 -0.39 7.75
C ALA A 440 -24.42 -1.59 6.89
N ARG A 441 -25.36 -2.50 6.63
CA ARG A 441 -25.12 -3.70 5.83
C ARG A 441 -25.65 -3.53 4.42
N PHE A 442 -24.91 -4.05 3.45
CA PHE A 442 -25.26 -4.05 2.04
C PHE A 442 -25.50 -5.48 1.53
N SER A 443 -25.90 -5.61 0.26
CA SER A 443 -26.17 -6.90 -0.36
C SER A 443 -24.94 -7.80 -0.48
N GLN A 444 -23.75 -7.20 -0.47
CA GLN A 444 -22.45 -7.85 -0.57
C GLN A 444 -21.38 -6.89 -0.04
N GLY A 445 -20.15 -7.38 0.06
CA GLY A 445 -19.01 -6.63 0.57
C GLY A 445 -18.96 -6.63 2.09
N VAL A 446 -18.03 -5.85 2.64
CA VAL A 446 -17.98 -5.60 4.08
C VAL A 446 -19.07 -4.60 4.48
N PRO A 447 -19.61 -4.69 5.70
CA PRO A 447 -20.50 -3.66 6.22
C PRO A 447 -19.72 -2.35 6.46
N TRP A 448 -20.46 -1.25 6.56
CA TRP A 448 -19.91 0.07 6.85
C TRP A 448 -20.23 0.48 8.29
N SER A 449 -19.19 0.78 9.06
CA SER A 449 -19.28 1.25 10.44
C SER A 449 -19.54 2.76 10.48
N ILE A 450 -20.40 3.21 11.39
CA ILE A 450 -20.72 4.62 11.62
C ILE A 450 -20.67 4.88 13.12
N GLU A 451 -19.61 5.54 13.57
CA GLU A 451 -19.46 5.97 14.95
C GLU A 451 -20.41 7.12 15.27
N ILE A 452 -21.09 7.02 16.42
CA ILE A 452 -21.87 8.11 16.99
C ILE A 452 -21.00 8.76 18.06
N VAL A 453 -20.52 9.96 17.77
CA VAL A 453 -19.53 10.67 18.57
C VAL A 453 -20.21 11.83 19.29
N ASN A 454 -20.23 11.79 20.62
CA ASN A 454 -20.62 12.97 21.39
C ASN A 454 -19.50 14.00 21.31
N ALA A 455 -19.78 15.17 20.73
CA ALA A 455 -18.78 16.22 20.60
C ALA A 455 -19.32 17.63 20.80
N ASP A 456 -18.54 18.46 21.49
CA ASP A 456 -18.75 19.90 21.61
C ASP A 456 -17.55 20.67 21.01
N ALA A 457 -17.61 21.99 20.97
CA ALA A 457 -16.52 22.82 20.50
C ALA A 457 -15.24 22.54 21.29
N PRO A 458 -14.13 22.15 20.60
CA PRO A 458 -12.82 22.03 21.25
C PRO A 458 -12.42 23.32 21.95
N VAL A 459 -11.68 23.21 23.06
CA VAL A 459 -11.17 24.36 23.80
C VAL A 459 -9.66 24.34 23.80
N LEU A 460 -9.08 25.40 23.24
CA LEU A 460 -7.63 25.61 23.19
C LEU A 460 -7.23 26.51 24.38
N ALA A 461 -5.97 26.46 24.77
CA ALA A 461 -5.40 27.37 25.75
C ALA A 461 -4.08 28.00 25.27
N ASP A 462 -3.75 29.14 25.84
CA ASP A 462 -2.46 29.80 25.63
C ASP A 462 -1.31 28.89 26.06
N ALA A 463 -0.20 28.96 25.35
CA ALA A 463 0.97 28.15 25.62
C ALA A 463 2.26 28.88 25.27
N THR A 464 3.34 28.43 25.91
CA THR A 464 4.70 28.77 25.50
C THR A 464 5.50 27.49 25.34
N GLY A 465 6.50 27.52 24.48
CA GLY A 465 7.36 26.37 24.23
C GLY A 465 8.54 26.76 23.36
N THR A 466 9.11 25.77 22.68
CA THR A 466 10.21 26.00 21.74
C THR A 466 9.85 25.48 20.36
N THR A 467 10.58 25.91 19.33
CA THR A 467 10.42 25.38 17.97
C THR A 467 10.57 23.87 17.87
N ASP A 468 11.30 23.25 18.80
CA ASP A 468 11.51 21.80 18.85
C ASP A 468 10.41 21.06 19.63
N ALA A 469 9.72 21.76 20.53
CA ALA A 469 8.75 21.19 21.46
C ALA A 469 7.67 22.23 21.80
N PHE A 470 6.78 22.49 20.84
CA PHE A 470 5.60 23.31 21.04
C PHE A 470 4.33 22.49 20.86
N ALA A 471 3.41 22.63 21.80
CA ALA A 471 2.11 21.97 21.78
C ALA A 471 1.04 22.97 22.21
N VAL A 472 -0.07 22.98 21.48
CA VAL A 472 -1.29 23.73 21.81
C VAL A 472 -2.13 22.88 22.76
N PRO A 473 -2.26 23.22 24.05
CA PRO A 473 -3.14 22.50 24.97
C PRO A 473 -4.57 22.55 24.42
N THR A 474 -5.19 21.39 24.28
CA THR A 474 -6.46 21.22 23.58
C THR A 474 -7.34 20.21 24.30
N GLU A 475 -8.47 20.69 24.84
CA GLU A 475 -9.60 19.83 25.18
C GLU A 475 -10.38 19.52 23.90
N PHE A 476 -10.14 18.36 23.29
CA PHE A 476 -10.82 17.97 22.03
C PHE A 476 -12.33 17.80 22.18
N ARG A 477 -12.83 17.54 23.39
CA ARG A 477 -14.27 17.37 23.70
C ARG A 477 -14.99 16.45 22.72
N GLY A 478 -14.34 15.33 22.38
CA GLY A 478 -14.86 14.28 21.49
C GLY A 478 -14.70 14.57 20.00
N ASP A 479 -14.34 15.80 19.63
CA ASP A 479 -14.03 16.14 18.25
C ASP A 479 -12.66 15.61 17.83
N ARG A 480 -12.39 15.61 16.52
CA ARG A 480 -11.16 15.04 15.95
C ARG A 480 -10.56 16.00 14.94
N LEU A 481 -9.26 16.26 15.04
CA LEU A 481 -8.57 17.16 14.12
C LEU A 481 -8.50 16.54 12.73
N ALA A 482 -8.91 17.29 11.70
CA ALA A 482 -8.84 16.87 10.30
C ALA A 482 -7.62 17.47 9.60
N THR A 483 -7.44 18.79 9.73
CA THR A 483 -6.31 19.51 9.12
C THR A 483 -6.06 20.85 9.82
N MET A 484 -5.01 21.56 9.42
CA MET A 484 -4.65 22.88 9.93
C MET A 484 -4.27 23.81 8.78
N GLU A 485 -4.83 25.01 8.76
CA GLU A 485 -4.32 26.12 7.95
C GLU A 485 -3.32 26.98 8.72
N ALA A 486 -2.38 27.60 8.02
CA ALA A 486 -1.46 28.60 8.57
C ALA A 486 -1.27 29.79 7.62
N ARG A 487 -1.52 31.01 8.13
CA ARG A 487 -1.37 32.27 7.38
C ARG A 487 -0.70 33.35 8.22
N TYR A 488 0.11 34.19 7.59
CA TYR A 488 0.54 35.45 8.18
C TYR A 488 -0.62 36.46 8.22
N LEU A 489 -0.47 37.53 9.01
CA LEU A 489 -1.49 38.59 9.14
C LEU A 489 -1.80 39.33 7.84
N ASP A 490 -0.90 39.30 6.85
CA ASP A 490 -1.13 39.86 5.52
C ASP A 490 -1.93 38.92 4.58
N GLY A 491 -2.28 37.73 5.06
CA GLY A 491 -3.05 36.72 4.34
C GLY A 491 -2.20 35.71 3.55
N SER A 492 -0.89 35.94 3.41
CA SER A 492 0.02 34.99 2.76
C SER A 492 0.17 33.69 3.58
N ASN A 493 0.45 32.58 2.90
CA ASN A 493 0.56 31.28 3.56
C ASN A 493 1.87 31.18 4.36
N ALA A 494 1.82 30.54 5.53
CA ALA A 494 2.97 30.33 6.39
C ALA A 494 3.38 28.85 6.45
N GLY A 495 4.65 28.59 6.78
CA GLY A 495 5.21 27.26 6.95
C GLY A 495 5.41 26.48 5.65
N PRO A 496 5.75 25.17 5.75
CA PRO A 496 6.00 24.29 4.62
C PRO A 496 4.86 24.29 3.60
N HIS A 497 5.18 24.03 2.33
CA HIS A 497 4.23 24.13 1.22
C HIS A 497 3.59 25.53 1.10
N GLY A 498 4.42 26.56 0.93
CA GLY A 498 3.99 27.97 0.87
C GLY A 498 2.97 28.30 -0.23
N TRP A 499 2.72 27.40 -1.18
CA TRP A 499 1.68 27.52 -2.21
C TRP A 499 0.26 27.22 -1.70
N THR A 500 0.09 26.62 -0.52
CA THR A 500 -1.21 26.37 0.12
C THR A 500 -1.24 26.80 1.59
N SER A 501 -2.41 27.16 2.13
CA SER A 501 -2.58 27.42 3.56
C SER A 501 -2.71 26.14 4.38
N PHE A 502 -3.24 25.06 3.81
CA PHE A 502 -3.44 23.79 4.51
C PHE A 502 -2.12 23.03 4.60
N LYS A 503 -1.64 22.83 5.82
CA LYS A 503 -0.36 22.19 6.10
C LYS A 503 -0.49 20.67 6.03
N GLU A 504 0.64 20.01 5.84
CA GLU A 504 0.73 18.55 5.75
C GLU A 504 0.65 17.91 7.15
N PHE A 505 -0.24 16.93 7.29
CA PHE A 505 -0.48 16.22 8.54
C PHE A 505 0.76 15.38 8.94
N ASP A 506 1.08 15.41 10.23
CA ASP A 506 2.24 14.78 10.88
C ASP A 506 3.64 15.28 10.43
N VAL A 507 3.73 16.04 9.33
CA VAL A 507 4.93 16.81 8.96
C VAL A 507 4.96 18.16 9.66
N ALA A 508 3.87 18.93 9.58
CA ALA A 508 3.81 20.27 10.15
C ALA A 508 3.09 20.31 11.51
N PHE A 509 2.09 19.44 11.71
CA PHE A 509 1.30 19.38 12.94
C PHE A 509 0.72 17.98 13.14
N ALA A 510 0.40 17.60 14.37
CA ALA A 510 -0.29 16.35 14.68
C ALA A 510 -1.13 16.48 15.96
N PRO A 511 -2.33 15.87 16.05
CA PRO A 511 -3.04 15.77 17.32
C PRO A 511 -2.37 14.71 18.21
N ASP A 512 -2.21 15.02 19.49
CA ASP A 512 -1.93 14.08 20.55
C ASP A 512 -3.13 14.08 21.51
N ALA A 513 -4.13 13.26 21.18
CA ALA A 513 -5.39 13.21 21.91
C ALA A 513 -5.21 12.64 23.33
N GLU A 514 -4.23 11.76 23.55
CA GLU A 514 -3.93 11.20 24.86
C GLU A 514 -3.30 12.25 25.79
N ALA A 515 -2.38 13.06 25.26
CA ALA A 515 -1.81 14.19 25.98
C ALA A 515 -2.73 15.43 26.03
N GLY A 516 -3.83 15.44 25.28
CA GLY A 516 -4.74 16.58 25.19
C GLY A 516 -4.08 17.80 24.55
N SER A 517 -3.39 17.61 23.43
CA SER A 517 -2.70 18.70 22.74
C SER A 517 -2.65 18.56 21.22
N ILE A 518 -2.36 19.65 20.51
CA ILE A 518 -1.99 19.64 19.09
C ILE A 518 -0.53 20.05 18.99
N LEU A 519 0.32 19.16 18.51
CA LEU A 519 1.75 19.39 18.33
C LEU A 519 1.98 20.23 17.07
N LEU A 520 2.83 21.26 17.16
CA LEU A 520 3.40 21.92 16.00
C LEU A 520 4.83 21.40 15.84
N ARG A 521 5.10 20.74 14.72
CA ARG A 521 6.35 20.02 14.47
C ARG A 521 7.48 21.01 14.16
N PRO A 522 8.76 20.64 14.40
CA PRO A 522 9.90 21.52 14.09
C PRO A 522 9.95 21.98 12.63
N ALA A 523 9.56 21.12 11.69
CA ALA A 523 9.50 21.45 10.27
C ALA A 523 8.55 22.62 9.97
N PHE A 524 7.47 22.78 10.73
CA PHE A 524 6.58 23.93 10.60
C PHE A 524 7.32 25.25 10.90
N PHE A 525 8.00 25.31 12.05
CA PHE A 525 8.69 26.52 12.47
C PHE A 525 9.94 26.83 11.65
N ALA A 526 10.59 25.81 11.06
CA ALA A 526 11.74 25.98 10.18
C ALA A 526 11.44 26.87 8.96
N GLU A 527 10.18 26.91 8.51
CA GLU A 527 9.72 27.71 7.36
C GLU A 527 8.76 28.86 7.76
N VAL A 528 8.72 29.23 9.05
CA VAL A 528 8.00 30.40 9.56
C VAL A 528 8.97 31.54 9.82
N THR A 529 8.62 32.73 9.34
CA THR A 529 9.37 33.98 9.54
C THR A 529 9.39 34.37 11.01
N ASP A 530 10.59 34.59 11.54
CA ASP A 530 10.81 34.98 12.93
C ASP A 530 10.13 36.32 13.27
N GLY A 531 9.59 36.43 14.48
CA GLY A 531 8.86 37.61 15.00
C GLY A 531 7.50 37.89 14.34
N SER A 532 7.10 37.14 13.32
CA SER A 532 5.86 37.37 12.57
C SER A 532 4.72 36.53 13.14
N PRO A 533 3.58 37.12 13.55
CA PRO A 533 2.42 36.34 13.97
C PRO A 533 1.84 35.51 12.84
N VAL A 534 1.59 34.23 13.13
CA VAL A 534 0.93 33.28 12.24
C VAL A 534 -0.40 32.88 12.85
N VAL A 535 -1.48 33.10 12.10
CA VAL A 535 -2.82 32.65 12.42
C VAL A 535 -3.00 31.23 11.91
N LEU A 536 -3.26 30.32 12.83
CA LEU A 536 -3.61 28.93 12.59
C LEU A 536 -5.13 28.78 12.63
N THR A 537 -5.68 28.00 11.70
CA THR A 537 -7.08 27.57 11.75
C THR A 537 -7.12 26.04 11.77
N PHE A 538 -7.48 25.48 12.91
CA PHE A 538 -7.67 24.04 13.08
C PHE A 538 -9.06 23.65 12.61
N HIS A 539 -9.14 22.73 11.65
CA HIS A 539 -10.39 22.20 11.11
C HIS A 539 -10.65 20.82 11.71
N PHE A 540 -11.84 20.62 12.27
CA PHE A 540 -12.23 19.37 12.91
C PHE A 540 -13.26 18.61 12.08
N TRP A 541 -13.32 17.29 12.26
CA TRP A 541 -14.20 16.39 11.51
C TRP A 541 -15.70 16.65 11.75
N SER A 542 -16.08 17.26 12.88
CA SER A 542 -17.45 17.75 13.09
C SER A 542 -17.85 18.93 12.18
N GLY A 543 -16.88 19.54 11.50
CA GLY A 543 -17.05 20.77 10.72
C GLY A 543 -16.77 22.06 11.50
N ARG A 544 -16.40 21.96 12.78
CA ARG A 544 -15.98 23.12 13.59
C ARG A 544 -14.57 23.57 13.23
N THR A 545 -14.30 24.84 13.48
CA THR A 545 -12.97 25.45 13.32
C THR A 545 -12.55 26.19 14.57
N MET A 546 -11.27 26.12 14.95
CA MET A 546 -10.70 26.89 16.05
C MET A 546 -9.50 27.71 15.57
N THR A 547 -9.44 28.97 15.97
CA THR A 547 -8.34 29.88 15.62
C THR A 547 -7.32 29.94 16.75
N TYR A 548 -6.05 29.98 16.39
CA TYR A 548 -4.95 30.13 17.31
C TYR A 548 -3.87 31.00 16.67
N THR A 549 -3.15 31.81 17.43
CA THR A 549 -2.03 32.59 16.91
C THR A 549 -0.74 32.12 17.54
N VAL A 550 0.30 31.93 16.73
CA VAL A 550 1.66 31.64 17.21
C VAL A 550 2.63 32.72 16.78
N VAL A 551 3.59 33.04 17.64
CA VAL A 551 4.73 33.91 17.33
C VAL A 551 6.00 33.17 17.73
N ARG A 552 6.90 32.97 16.76
CA ARG A 552 8.25 32.47 16.98
C ARG A 552 9.18 33.66 17.23
N ASP A 553 10.05 33.58 18.24
CA ASP A 553 11.14 34.52 18.53
C ASP A 553 12.42 33.72 18.81
N GLY A 554 13.26 33.60 17.77
CA GLY A 554 14.40 32.70 17.76
C GLY A 554 13.96 31.24 17.90
N THR A 555 14.22 30.63 19.06
CA THR A 555 13.77 29.28 19.40
C THR A 555 12.56 29.27 20.32
N ALA A 556 12.18 30.40 20.91
CA ALA A 556 11.01 30.51 21.75
C ALA A 556 9.75 30.64 20.89
N VAL A 557 8.65 30.05 21.35
CA VAL A 557 7.35 30.18 20.71
C VAL A 557 6.32 30.56 21.77
N SER A 558 5.52 31.58 21.49
CA SER A 558 4.31 31.90 22.24
C SER A 558 3.09 31.62 21.38
N GLY A 559 2.04 31.09 22.01
CA GLY A 559 0.77 30.80 21.38
C GLY A 559 -0.39 31.33 22.20
N SER A 560 -1.40 31.86 21.53
CA SER A 560 -2.59 32.42 22.17
C SER A 560 -3.85 32.04 21.42
N VAL A 561 -4.93 31.81 22.16
CA VAL A 561 -6.27 31.57 21.58
C VAL A 561 -6.71 32.81 20.81
N GLY A 562 -7.21 32.60 19.59
CA GLY A 562 -7.63 33.66 18.66
C GLY A 562 -9.07 34.13 18.85
#